data_AF-A0A960BUN8-F1
#
_entry.id   AF-A0A960BUN8-F1
#
_cell.length_a   1.000
_cell.length_b   1.000
_cell.length_c   1.000
_cell.angle_alpha   90.00
_cell.angle_beta   90.00
_cell.angle_gamma   90.00
#
_symmetry.space_group_name_H-M   'P 1'
#
loop_
_entity.id
_entity.type
_entity.pdbx_description
1 polymer ?
#
loop_
_entity_poly.entity_id
_entity_poly.type
_entity_poly.pdbx_seq_one_letter_code
_entity_poly.pdbx_strand_id
1 'polypeptide(L)'
;MNVHPELLAAAAAAAASQSQTVLAIQNTAASTVDAALDGWVGGSQTALTSTARRWAELSARLNLRLYRHSEALRIAGLTFAEMDSGHARRFSGIRPPAPA
;
A
#
# COMPACT_ATOMS: atom_id res chain seq x y z
N MET A 1 -22.88 11.83 2.40
CA MET A 1 -21.82 10.93 1.88
C MET A 1 -21.53 9.94 3.00
N ASN A 2 -21.92 8.68 2.85
CA ASN A 2 -21.65 7.64 3.85
C ASN A 2 -20.29 7.03 3.52
N VAL A 3 -19.27 7.40 4.29
CA VAL A 3 -17.98 6.70 4.21
C VAL A 3 -18.05 5.52 5.17
N HIS A 4 -17.53 4.39 4.75
CA HIS A 4 -17.48 3.13 5.50
C HIS A 4 -16.03 2.89 5.95
N PRO A 5 -15.61 3.34 7.14
CA PRO A 5 -14.24 3.23 7.63
C PRO A 5 -13.67 1.81 7.56
N GLU A 6 -14.52 0.81 7.79
CA GLU A 6 -14.19 -0.62 7.73
C GLU A 6 -13.78 -1.06 6.32
N LEU A 7 -14.42 -0.52 5.28
CA LEU A 7 -14.08 -0.83 3.88
C LEU A 7 -12.75 -0.19 3.50
N LEU A 8 -12.46 1.02 4.01
CA LEU A 8 -11.16 1.67 3.82
C LEU A 8 -10.04 0.90 4.51
N ALA A 9 -10.27 0.41 5.73
CA ALA A 9 -9.32 -0.43 6.46
C ALA A 9 -9.07 -1.76 5.74
N ALA A 10 -10.12 -2.41 5.24
CA ALA A 10 -10.01 -3.65 4.47
C ALA A 10 -9.22 -3.43 3.16
N ALA A 11 -9.51 -2.35 2.44
CA ALA A 11 -8.78 -1.97 1.23
C ALA A 11 -7.30 -1.67 1.52
N ALA A 12 -7.01 -0.96 2.61
CA ALA A 12 -5.63 -0.70 3.05
C ALA A 12 -4.86 -2.01 3.33
N ALA A 13 -5.48 -2.95 4.06
CA ALA A 13 -4.88 -4.25 4.37
C ALA A 13 -4.63 -5.09 3.11
N ALA A 14 -5.59 -5.12 2.18
CA ALA A 14 -5.43 -5.81 0.90
C ALA A 14 -4.28 -5.22 0.07
N ALA A 15 -4.19 -3.89 -0.03
CA ALA A 15 -3.11 -3.21 -0.73
C ALA A 15 -1.74 -3.48 -0.08
N ALA A 16 -1.66 -3.49 1.25
CA ALA A 16 -0.42 -3.84 1.98
C ALA A 16 0.02 -5.28 1.69
N SER A 17 -0.90 -6.24 1.78
CA SER A 17 -0.61 -7.65 1.48
C SER A 17 -0.11 -7.84 0.05
N GLN A 18 -0.80 -7.24 -0.94
CA GLN A 18 -0.38 -7.31 -2.35
C GLN A 18 1.01 -6.68 -2.56
N SER A 19 1.32 -5.57 -1.88
CA SER A 19 2.65 -4.94 -1.99
C SER A 19 3.78 -5.85 -1.50
N GLN A 20 3.54 -6.65 -0.45
CA GLN A 20 4.49 -7.63 0.05
C GLN A 20 4.66 -8.80 -0.93
N THR A 21 3.58 -9.31 -1.51
CA THR A 21 3.64 -10.36 -2.54
C THR A 21 4.43 -9.88 -3.76
N VAL A 22 4.15 -8.67 -4.26
CA VAL A 22 4.89 -8.09 -5.39
C VAL A 22 6.38 -7.91 -5.04
N LEU A 23 6.70 -7.47 -3.82
CA LEU A 23 8.09 -7.35 -3.37
C LEU A 23 8.81 -8.70 -3.41
N ALA A 24 8.17 -9.76 -2.90
CA ALA A 24 8.76 -11.09 -2.89
C ALA A 24 9.02 -11.61 -4.31
N ILE A 25 8.06 -11.42 -5.23
CA ILE A 25 8.22 -11.80 -6.64
C ILE A 25 9.36 -11.01 -7.29
N GLN A 26 9.44 -9.70 -7.03
CA GLN A 26 10.52 -8.85 -7.53
C GLN A 26 11.89 -9.31 -6.99
N ASN A 27 12.01 -9.64 -5.71
CA ASN A 27 13.28 -10.13 -5.17
C ASN A 27 13.70 -11.46 -5.80
N THR A 28 12.76 -12.40 -6.00
CA THR A 28 13.04 -13.68 -6.67
C THR A 28 13.49 -13.49 -8.12
N ALA A 29 12.83 -12.59 -8.86
CA ALA A 29 13.21 -12.28 -10.22
C ALA A 29 14.59 -11.59 -10.29
N ALA A 30 14.94 -10.73 -9.32
CA ALA A 30 16.25 -10.09 -9.23
C ALA A 30 17.35 -11.12 -9.05
N SER A 31 17.20 -12.04 -8.08
CA SER A 31 18.15 -13.12 -7.87
C SER A 31 18.33 -14.01 -9.09
N THR A 32 17.26 -14.29 -9.83
CA THR A 32 17.32 -15.06 -11.08
C THR A 32 18.12 -14.32 -12.16
N VAL A 33 17.92 -13.02 -12.29
CA VAL A 33 18.67 -12.19 -13.25
C VAL A 33 20.13 -12.12 -12.86
N ASP A 34 20.44 -11.91 -11.57
CA ASP A 34 21.81 -11.85 -11.08
C ASP A 34 22.55 -13.16 -11.32
N ALA A 35 21.91 -14.31 -11.06
CA ALA A 35 22.47 -15.63 -11.34
C ALA A 35 22.70 -15.88 -12.84
N ALA A 36 21.87 -15.28 -13.71
CA ALA A 36 22.03 -15.41 -15.15
C ALA A 36 23.19 -14.57 -15.69
N LEU A 37 23.58 -13.47 -15.03
CA LEU A 37 24.58 -12.51 -15.54
C LEU A 37 25.94 -13.15 -15.84
N ASP A 38 26.35 -14.14 -15.05
CA ASP A 38 27.65 -14.82 -15.22
C ASP A 38 27.77 -15.58 -16.57
N GLY A 39 26.65 -15.91 -17.20
CA GLY A 39 26.62 -16.56 -18.51
C GLY A 39 26.77 -15.61 -19.70
N TRP A 40 26.78 -14.30 -19.48
CA TRP A 40 26.75 -13.27 -20.52
C TRP A 40 28.07 -12.51 -20.53
N VAL A 41 28.56 -12.16 -21.72
CA VAL A 41 29.85 -11.46 -21.87
C VAL A 41 29.72 -10.17 -22.69
N GLY A 42 30.60 -9.22 -22.42
CA GLY A 42 30.77 -8.00 -23.21
C GLY A 42 29.54 -7.08 -23.22
N GLY A 43 29.14 -6.63 -24.41
CA GLY A 43 28.05 -5.67 -24.58
C GLY A 43 26.70 -6.17 -24.04
N SER A 44 26.42 -7.47 -24.19
CA SER A 44 25.16 -8.07 -23.73
C SER A 44 25.07 -8.11 -22.20
N GLN A 45 26.17 -8.42 -21.51
CA GLN A 45 26.25 -8.36 -20.05
C GLN A 45 26.00 -6.94 -19.53
N THR A 46 26.61 -5.95 -20.19
CA THR A 46 26.44 -4.53 -19.85
C THR A 46 24.99 -4.08 -20.04
N ALA A 47 24.37 -4.45 -21.17
CA ALA A 47 22.97 -4.14 -21.46
C ALA A 47 22.02 -4.79 -20.44
N LEU A 48 22.24 -6.07 -20.10
CA LEU A 48 21.41 -6.78 -19.13
C LEU A 48 21.54 -6.17 -17.73
N THR A 49 22.77 -5.88 -17.30
CA THR A 49 23.04 -5.21 -16.01
C THR A 49 22.32 -3.85 -15.92
N SER A 50 22.39 -3.05 -16.99
CA SER A 50 21.72 -1.74 -17.03
C SER A 50 20.20 -1.86 -16.96
N THR A 51 19.64 -2.89 -17.61
CA THR A 51 18.20 -3.17 -17.64
C THR A 51 17.73 -3.67 -16.28
N ALA A 52 18.47 -4.60 -15.67
CA ALA A 52 18.22 -5.13 -14.33
C ALA A 52 18.20 -4.01 -13.28
N ARG A 53 19.18 -3.10 -13.33
CA ARG A 53 19.22 -1.93 -12.44
C ARG A 53 18.00 -1.02 -12.61
N ARG A 54 17.64 -0.67 -13.85
CA ARG A 54 16.44 0.17 -14.11
C ARG A 54 15.16 -0.49 -13.61
N TRP A 55 15.04 -1.80 -13.79
CA TRP A 55 13.90 -2.56 -13.30
C TRP A 55 13.85 -2.61 -11.77
N ALA A 56 14.98 -2.80 -11.09
CA ALA A 56 15.06 -2.75 -9.62
C ALA A 56 14.64 -1.37 -9.08
N GLU A 57 15.16 -0.29 -9.67
CA GLU A 57 14.80 1.08 -9.30
C GLU A 57 13.30 1.38 -9.52
N LEU A 58 12.73 0.94 -10.65
CA LEU A 58 11.31 1.09 -10.93
C LEU A 58 10.45 0.28 -9.95
N SER A 59 10.84 -0.96 -9.68
CA SER A 59 10.18 -1.87 -8.76
C SER A 59 10.10 -1.28 -7.35
N ALA A 60 11.21 -0.75 -6.83
CA ALA A 60 11.26 -0.08 -5.54
C ALA A 60 10.33 1.15 -5.48
N ARG A 61 10.32 1.98 -6.54
CA ARG A 61 9.42 3.15 -6.61
C ARG A 61 7.95 2.75 -6.63
N LEU A 62 7.58 1.71 -7.36
CA LEU A 62 6.21 1.22 -7.44
C LEU A 62 5.76 0.61 -6.12
N ASN A 63 6.64 -0.15 -5.45
CA ASN A 63 6.33 -0.72 -4.14
C ASN A 63 6.09 0.37 -3.09
N LEU A 64 6.95 1.38 -3.04
CA LEU A 64 6.78 2.54 -2.16
C LEU A 64 5.46 3.28 -2.43
N ARG A 65 5.05 3.40 -3.69
CA ARG A 65 3.75 4.00 -4.04
C ARG A 65 2.58 3.17 -3.51
N LEU A 66 2.60 1.85 -3.71
CA LEU A 66 1.57 0.94 -3.19
C LEU A 66 1.46 1.04 -1.66
N TYR A 67 2.59 1.01 -0.96
CA TYR A 67 2.63 1.20 0.49
C TYR A 67 2.01 2.53 0.91
N ARG A 68 2.39 3.65 0.27
CA ARG A 68 1.81 4.97 0.55
C ARG A 68 0.30 5.03 0.31
N HIS A 69 -0.21 4.31 -0.69
CA HIS A 69 -1.65 4.27 -0.97
C HIS A 69 -2.39 3.47 0.11
N SER A 70 -1.85 2.33 0.51
CA SER A 70 -2.36 1.55 1.65
C SER A 70 -2.42 2.41 2.92
N GLU A 71 -1.33 3.13 3.21
CA GLU A 71 -1.25 3.98 4.40
C GLU A 71 -2.23 5.16 4.36
N ALA A 72 -2.41 5.79 3.21
CA ALA A 72 -3.40 6.85 3.04
C ALA A 72 -4.83 6.35 3.27
N LEU A 73 -5.17 5.16 2.78
CA LEU A 73 -6.47 4.53 3.03
C LEU A 73 -6.67 4.21 4.51
N ARG A 74 -5.63 3.70 5.19
CA ARG A 74 -5.65 3.42 6.62
C ARG A 74 -5.91 4.69 7.44
N ILE A 75 -5.18 5.77 7.14
CA ILE A 75 -5.34 7.07 7.81
C ILE A 75 -6.73 7.64 7.56
N ALA A 76 -7.23 7.57 6.32
CA ALA A 76 -8.58 8.01 5.98
C ALA A 76 -9.63 7.23 6.79
N GLY A 77 -9.52 5.90 6.85
CA GLY A 77 -10.41 5.05 7.64
C GLY A 77 -10.44 5.45 9.13
N LEU A 78 -9.27 5.63 9.75
CA LEU A 78 -9.18 6.09 11.14
C LEU A 78 -9.84 7.46 11.34
N THR A 79 -9.57 8.39 10.42
CA THR A 79 -10.11 9.76 10.49
C THR A 79 -11.65 9.75 10.45
N PHE A 80 -12.25 8.97 9.55
CA PHE A 80 -13.71 8.85 9.48
C PHE A 80 -14.30 8.16 10.72
N ALA A 81 -13.66 7.10 11.22
CA ALA A 81 -14.11 6.41 12.44
C ALA A 81 -14.07 7.34 13.67
N GLU A 82 -13.03 8.17 13.80
CA GLU A 82 -12.94 9.17 14.86
C GLU A 82 -14.05 10.22 14.76
N MET A 83 -14.33 10.73 13.56
CA MET A 83 -15.43 11.68 13.32
C MET A 83 -16.79 11.08 13.69
N ASP A 84 -17.06 9.84 13.29
CA ASP A 84 -18.31 9.15 13.61
C ASP A 84 -18.47 8.95 15.12
N SER A 85 -17.40 8.55 15.82
CA SER A 85 -17.41 8.41 17.28
C SER A 85 -17.60 9.76 18.01
N GLY A 86 -17.08 10.85 17.46
CA GLY A 86 -17.21 12.20 17.99
C GLY A 86 -18.62 12.74 17.83
N HIS A 87 -19.22 12.54 16.64
CA HIS A 87 -20.61 12.89 16.39
C HIS A 87 -21.56 12.07 17.27
N ALA A 88 -21.38 10.76 17.35
CA ALA A 88 -22.21 9.88 18.20
C ALA A 88 -22.20 10.31 19.68
N ARG A 89 -21.03 10.66 20.23
CA ARG A 89 -20.90 11.18 21.60
C ARG A 89 -21.58 12.54 21.80
N ARG A 90 -21.54 13.42 20.79
CA ARG A 90 -22.21 14.72 20.86
C ARG A 90 -23.74 14.58 20.82
N PHE A 91 -24.26 13.62 20.06
CA PHE A 91 -25.69 13.35 20.00
C PHE A 91 -26.22 12.62 21.24
N SER A 92 -25.46 11.72 21.86
CA SER A 92 -25.88 11.07 23.12
C SER A 92 -25.95 12.04 24.31
N GLY A 93 -25.21 13.16 24.25
CA GLY A 93 -25.31 14.25 25.23
C GLY A 93 -26.56 15.14 25.09
N ILE A 94 -27.28 15.07 23.96
CA ILE A 94 -28.50 15.84 23.73
C ILE A 94 -29.70 14.93 24.06
N ARG A 95 -30.11 14.92 25.34
CA ARG A 95 -31.35 14.28 25.77
C ARG A 95 -32.54 15.12 25.25
N PRO A 96 -33.54 14.54 24.55
CA PRO A 96 -34.74 15.28 24.16
C PRO A 96 -35.48 15.78 25.42
N PRO A 97 -36.09 16.99 25.38
CA PRO A 97 -36.85 17.51 26.52
C PRO A 97 -37.95 16.52 26.90
N ALA A 98 -38.11 16.29 28.21
CA ALA A 98 -39.14 15.40 28.73
C ALA A 98 -40.53 15.91 28.30
N PRO A 99 -41.46 15.02 27.89
CA PRO A 99 -42.82 15.43 27.54
C PRO A 99 -43.50 16.03 28.78
N ALA A 100 -44.15 17.18 28.57
CA ALA A 100 -44.91 17.92 29.57
C ALA A 100 -46.18 17.18 30.03
#